data_AF-X0TGZ3-F1
#
_entry.id   AF-X0TGZ3-F1
#
_cell.length_a   1.000
_cell.length_b   1.000
_cell.length_c   1.000
_cell.angle_alpha   90.00
_cell.angle_beta   90.00
_cell.angle_gamma   90.00
#
_symmetry.space_group_name_H-M   'P 1'
#
loop_
_entity.id
_entity.type
_entity.pdbx_description
1 polymer ?
#
loop_
_entity_poly.entity_id
_entity_poly.type
_entity_poly.pdbx_seq_one_letter_code
_entity_poly.pdbx_strand_id
1 'polypeptide(L)'
;FEDPNTRNITMMVENTATGAIEDHEFDMVVLSTGVIPRHDSEVIRQLLSLSRTEDGFFMESHPKLKPVDAPTGGVYFAGCVESPKDVKDSVTQASAAAARTEILLNAGQISVEAITSELVPDMCTGCGICVRVCPFNAITGGDAKAKLPVEIIEAACKGCGTCAAECNFDAILMKHFEDAQIMAQIDAILDQDPLEKIVTFACNWCSYAGADLAGLSRMQYPTSQRIIRTMCSGRVDAAFILHAFEQGAPIVLVSGCHFVDCHYIDANRWTQKRVEKLWDDLEKLGIRPERLQLEWISAAEGQKWARTMKE
;
A
#
# COMPACT_ATOMS: atom_id res chain seq x y z
N PHE A 1 -29.25 28.07 -23.25
CA PHE A 1 -30.63 27.73 -23.63
C PHE A 1 -30.66 27.56 -25.15
N GLU A 2 -31.30 26.51 -25.67
CA GLU A 2 -31.42 26.33 -27.13
C GLU A 2 -32.76 26.90 -27.60
N ASP A 3 -32.73 27.81 -28.59
CA ASP A 3 -33.95 28.33 -29.21
C ASP A 3 -34.60 27.22 -30.07
N PRO A 4 -35.87 26.85 -29.82
CA PRO A 4 -36.51 25.75 -30.54
C PRO A 4 -36.78 26.02 -32.03
N ASN A 5 -36.78 27.29 -32.46
CA ASN A 5 -37.02 27.69 -33.84
C ASN A 5 -35.72 27.81 -34.65
N THR A 6 -34.69 28.44 -34.09
CA THR A 6 -33.41 28.65 -34.77
C THR A 6 -32.38 27.57 -34.48
N ARG A 7 -32.54 26.82 -33.38
CA ARG A 7 -31.55 25.91 -32.78
C ARG A 7 -30.27 26.60 -32.30
N ASN A 8 -30.28 27.92 -32.21
CA ASN A 8 -29.15 28.67 -31.66
C ASN A 8 -29.06 28.48 -30.15
N ILE A 9 -27.84 28.57 -29.63
CA ILE A 9 -27.54 28.38 -28.21
C ILE A 9 -27.20 29.72 -27.57
N THR A 10 -27.99 30.15 -26.59
CA THR A 10 -27.66 31.28 -25.72
C THR A 10 -26.79 30.80 -24.56
N MET A 11 -25.63 31.42 -24.39
CA MET A 11 -24.71 31.22 -23.27
C MET A 11 -24.64 32.47 -22.40
N MET A 12 -24.94 32.29 -21.11
CA MET A 12 -24.74 33.30 -20.09
C MET A 12 -23.35 33.10 -19.48
N VAL A 13 -22.52 34.14 -19.50
CA VAL A 13 -21.15 34.12 -18.96
C VAL A 13 -20.91 35.34 -18.09
N GLU A 14 -20.08 35.19 -17.07
CA GLU A 14 -19.50 36.34 -16.37
C GLU A 14 -18.23 36.76 -17.09
N ASN A 15 -18.19 38.01 -17.55
CA ASN A 15 -16.96 38.60 -18.05
C ASN A 15 -16.13 39.09 -16.86
N THR A 16 -15.15 38.29 -16.45
CA THR A 16 -14.32 38.58 -15.26
C THR A 16 -13.48 39.85 -15.39
N ALA A 17 -13.30 40.41 -16.60
CA ALA A 17 -12.59 41.67 -16.81
C ALA A 17 -13.47 42.91 -16.55
N THR A 18 -14.78 42.80 -16.75
CA THR A 18 -15.75 43.89 -16.57
C THR A 18 -16.63 43.71 -15.34
N GLY A 19 -16.70 42.49 -14.78
CA GLY A 19 -17.58 42.12 -13.69
C GLY A 19 -19.06 42.07 -14.08
N ALA A 20 -19.37 42.06 -15.38
CA ALA A 20 -20.73 42.03 -15.91
C ALA A 20 -21.13 40.61 -16.32
N ILE A 21 -22.41 40.29 -16.16
CA ILE A 21 -23.03 39.11 -16.75
C ILE A 21 -23.46 39.46 -18.17
N GLU A 22 -23.04 38.64 -19.14
CA GLU A 22 -23.29 38.84 -20.55
C GLU A 22 -23.99 37.60 -21.14
N ASP A 23 -24.99 37.83 -22.00
CA ASP A 23 -25.66 36.80 -22.78
C ASP A 23 -25.20 36.86 -24.24
N HIS A 24 -24.73 35.74 -24.76
CA HIS A 24 -24.25 35.62 -26.14
C HIS A 24 -24.99 34.50 -26.87
N GLU A 25 -25.46 34.77 -28.09
CA GLU A 25 -26.11 33.79 -28.97
C GLU A 25 -25.11 33.22 -29.98
N PHE A 26 -25.02 31.90 -30.08
CA PHE A 26 -24.10 31.20 -30.97
C PHE A 26 -24.82 30.12 -31.80
N ASP A 27 -24.38 29.92 -33.04
CA ASP A 27 -24.86 28.82 -33.89
C ASP A 27 -24.32 27.45 -33.42
N MET A 28 -23.18 27.43 -32.73
CA MET A 28 -22.53 26.23 -32.22
C MET A 28 -21.72 26.52 -30.97
N VAL A 29 -21.83 25.62 -29.98
CA VAL A 29 -20.98 25.61 -28.79
C VAL A 29 -20.13 24.34 -28.81
N VAL A 30 -18.81 24.51 -28.77
CA VAL A 30 -17.85 23.40 -28.69
C VAL A 30 -17.38 23.23 -27.25
N LEU A 31 -17.71 22.10 -26.64
CA LEU A 31 -17.27 21.78 -25.29
C LEU A 31 -15.82 21.26 -25.32
N SER A 32 -14.92 22.01 -24.69
CA SER A 32 -13.54 21.55 -24.44
C SER A 32 -13.53 20.60 -23.24
N THR A 33 -13.91 19.35 -23.46
CA THR A 33 -14.03 18.34 -22.40
C THR A 33 -12.66 17.93 -21.85
N GLY A 34 -12.58 17.68 -20.54
CA GLY A 34 -11.40 17.11 -19.90
C GLY A 34 -11.12 15.67 -20.32
N VAL A 35 -9.89 15.21 -20.04
CA VAL A 35 -9.49 13.81 -20.26
C VAL A 35 -9.82 13.00 -19.00
N ILE A 36 -10.42 11.83 -19.20
CA ILE A 36 -10.67 10.85 -18.13
C ILE A 36 -9.95 9.54 -18.45
N PRO A 37 -9.69 8.68 -17.46
CA PRO A 37 -9.14 7.35 -17.69
C PRO A 37 -10.01 6.53 -18.63
N ARG A 38 -9.36 5.68 -19.43
CA ARG A 38 -10.05 4.80 -20.38
C ARG A 38 -10.99 3.81 -19.65
N HIS A 39 -12.19 3.60 -20.17
CA HIS A 39 -13.23 2.79 -19.52
C HIS A 39 -12.84 1.31 -19.27
N ASP A 40 -12.00 0.73 -20.12
CA ASP A 40 -11.51 -0.65 -20.02
C ASP A 40 -10.19 -0.79 -19.22
N SER A 41 -9.68 0.31 -18.64
CA SER A 41 -8.41 0.33 -17.90
C SER A 41 -8.39 -0.59 -16.67
N GLU A 42 -9.55 -0.95 -16.12
CA GLU A 42 -9.63 -1.85 -14.96
C GLU A 42 -9.09 -3.25 -15.25
N VAL A 43 -9.28 -3.76 -16.47
CA VAL A 43 -8.77 -5.08 -16.87
C VAL A 43 -7.24 -5.08 -16.86
N ILE A 44 -6.63 -4.01 -17.41
CA ILE A 44 -5.17 -3.83 -17.43
C ILE A 44 -4.65 -3.64 -16.00
N ARG A 45 -5.36 -2.86 -15.18
CA ARG A 45 -5.01 -2.63 -13.79
C ARG A 45 -4.89 -3.94 -13.02
N GLN A 46 -5.86 -4.85 -13.17
CA GLN A 46 -5.86 -6.14 -12.50
C GLN A 46 -4.79 -7.08 -13.05
N LEU A 47 -4.60 -7.12 -14.38
CA LEU A 47 -3.63 -7.98 -15.03
C LEU A 47 -2.18 -7.64 -14.63
N LEU A 48 -1.88 -6.35 -14.49
CA LEU A 48 -0.53 -5.84 -14.21
C LEU A 48 -0.36 -5.37 -12.75
N SER A 49 -1.36 -5.62 -11.89
CA SER A 49 -1.36 -5.22 -10.48
C SER A 49 -1.04 -3.73 -10.26
N LEU A 50 -1.69 -2.85 -11.02
CA LEU A 50 -1.41 -1.40 -10.98
C LEU A 50 -2.27 -0.67 -9.94
N SER A 51 -1.70 0.41 -9.40
CA SER A 51 -2.39 1.37 -8.54
C SER A 51 -2.96 2.53 -9.35
N ARG A 52 -3.92 3.27 -8.77
CA ARG A 52 -4.50 4.48 -9.36
C ARG A 52 -4.30 5.70 -8.48
N THR A 53 -4.13 6.85 -9.11
CA THR A 53 -4.24 8.18 -8.49
C THR A 53 -5.72 8.53 -8.24
N GLU A 54 -5.97 9.60 -7.48
CA GLU A 54 -7.33 10.03 -7.12
C GLU A 54 -8.19 10.44 -8.33
N ASP A 55 -7.55 10.93 -9.39
CA ASP A 55 -8.19 11.24 -10.69
C ASP A 55 -8.42 9.99 -11.57
N GLY A 56 -8.02 8.81 -11.09
CA GLY A 56 -8.32 7.50 -11.67
C GLY A 56 -7.33 7.00 -12.72
N PHE A 57 -6.29 7.77 -13.05
CA PHE A 57 -5.20 7.32 -13.93
C PHE A 57 -4.26 6.37 -13.20
N PHE A 58 -3.31 5.73 -13.91
CA PHE A 58 -2.36 4.84 -13.26
C PHE A 58 -1.27 5.60 -12.52
N MET A 59 -1.02 5.19 -11.28
CA MET A 59 -0.06 5.81 -10.38
C MET A 59 1.37 5.37 -10.69
N GLU A 60 2.22 6.33 -10.98
CA GLU A 60 3.67 6.17 -11.11
C GLU A 60 4.35 5.89 -9.76
N SER A 61 5.55 5.33 -9.81
CA SER A 61 6.32 4.98 -8.60
C SER A 61 6.73 6.21 -7.79
N HIS A 62 7.07 7.31 -8.46
CA HIS A 62 7.38 8.58 -7.82
C HIS A 62 7.33 9.73 -8.83
N PRO A 63 6.59 10.82 -8.57
CA PRO A 63 6.35 11.89 -9.55
C PRO A 63 7.62 12.52 -10.16
N LYS A 64 8.70 12.61 -9.37
CA LYS A 64 9.98 13.20 -9.79
C LYS A 64 11.08 12.20 -10.16
N LEU A 65 11.29 11.17 -9.34
CA LEU A 65 12.43 10.25 -9.47
C LEU A 65 12.17 9.09 -10.44
N LYS A 66 10.91 8.67 -10.56
CA LYS A 66 10.49 7.52 -11.37
C LYS A 66 9.13 7.79 -12.04
N PRO A 67 9.03 8.82 -12.90
CA PRO A 67 7.76 9.30 -13.44
C PRO A 67 7.13 8.37 -14.48
N VAL A 68 7.85 7.35 -14.95
CA VAL A 68 7.38 6.41 -15.97
C VAL A 68 7.39 4.96 -15.49
N ASP A 69 7.85 4.71 -14.26
CA ASP A 69 7.90 3.36 -13.70
C ASP A 69 6.61 3.12 -12.91
N ALA A 70 5.96 1.97 -13.12
CA ALA A 70 4.90 1.54 -12.22
C ALA A 70 5.50 1.00 -10.91
N PRO A 71 4.77 1.04 -9.78
CA PRO A 71 5.18 0.37 -8.54
C PRO A 71 5.46 -1.13 -8.74
N THR A 72 4.73 -1.75 -9.67
CA THR A 72 5.00 -3.11 -10.16
C THR A 72 6.27 -3.11 -11.00
N GLY A 73 7.34 -3.74 -10.48
CA GLY A 73 8.63 -3.79 -11.15
C GLY A 73 8.56 -4.43 -12.53
N GLY A 74 9.22 -3.79 -13.52
CA GLY A 74 9.21 -4.24 -14.91
C GLY A 74 8.02 -3.72 -15.73
N VAL A 75 7.09 -2.98 -15.12
CA VAL A 75 6.00 -2.31 -15.82
C VAL A 75 6.27 -0.81 -15.88
N TYR A 76 6.03 -0.20 -17.05
CA TYR A 76 6.29 1.21 -17.32
C TYR A 76 5.09 1.86 -18.03
N PHE A 77 4.96 3.18 -17.91
CA PHE A 77 3.87 3.96 -18.49
C PHE A 77 4.36 4.87 -19.62
N ALA A 78 3.51 5.03 -20.63
CA ALA A 78 3.71 5.95 -21.73
C ALA A 78 2.35 6.53 -22.19
N GLY A 79 2.28 7.86 -22.28
CA GLY A 79 1.11 8.59 -22.77
C GLY A 79 0.05 8.85 -21.71
N CYS A 80 -1.20 9.06 -22.15
CA CYS A 80 -2.30 9.48 -21.29
C CYS A 80 -2.82 8.40 -20.32
N VAL A 81 -2.14 7.25 -20.19
CA VAL A 81 -2.54 6.20 -19.24
C VAL A 81 -2.20 6.55 -17.80
N GLU A 82 -1.14 7.34 -17.59
CA GLU A 82 -0.67 7.79 -16.28
C GLU A 82 -1.23 9.15 -15.87
N SER A 83 -1.52 10.05 -16.83
CA SER A 83 -2.15 11.36 -16.55
C SER A 83 -2.55 12.09 -17.83
N PRO A 84 -3.46 13.07 -17.79
CA PRO A 84 -3.76 13.95 -18.93
C PRO A 84 -2.51 14.70 -19.40
N LYS A 85 -2.11 14.51 -20.67
CA LYS A 85 -0.94 15.18 -21.24
C LYS A 85 -1.08 15.38 -22.76
N ASP A 86 -0.25 16.25 -23.31
CA ASP A 86 -0.23 16.50 -24.75
C ASP A 86 0.60 15.46 -25.53
N VAL A 87 0.64 15.60 -26.85
CA VAL A 87 1.39 14.69 -27.73
C VAL A 87 2.89 14.73 -27.46
N LYS A 88 3.45 15.91 -27.20
CA LYS A 88 4.89 16.08 -26.99
C LYS A 88 5.32 15.39 -25.70
N ASP A 89 4.56 15.57 -24.63
CA ASP A 89 4.83 14.92 -23.35
C ASP A 89 4.63 13.41 -23.45
N SER A 90 3.61 12.96 -24.19
CA SER A 90 3.39 11.52 -24.47
C SER A 90 4.57 10.88 -25.20
N VAL A 91 5.10 11.52 -26.25
CA VAL A 91 6.27 11.03 -27.01
C VAL A 91 7.54 11.05 -26.14
N THR A 92 7.70 12.08 -25.31
CA THR A 92 8.82 12.18 -24.38
C THR A 92 8.77 11.06 -23.34
N GLN A 93 7.59 10.82 -22.76
CA GLN A 93 7.37 9.75 -21.79
C GLN A 93 7.60 8.36 -22.41
N ALA A 94 7.17 8.14 -23.66
CA ALA A 94 7.44 6.89 -24.37
C ALA A 94 8.94 6.63 -24.54
N SER A 95 9.73 7.66 -24.84
CA SER A 95 11.19 7.56 -24.93
C SER A 95 11.82 7.24 -23.57
N ALA A 96 11.34 7.87 -22.50
CA ALA A 96 11.78 7.58 -21.14
C ALA A 96 11.44 6.14 -20.72
N ALA A 97 10.21 5.67 -20.98
CA ALA A 97 9.79 4.30 -20.69
C ALA A 97 10.63 3.26 -21.44
N ALA A 98 10.95 3.51 -22.72
CA ALA A 98 11.85 2.66 -23.50
C ALA A 98 13.24 2.59 -22.87
N ALA A 99 13.84 3.73 -22.50
CA ALA A 99 15.15 3.77 -21.85
C ALA A 99 15.15 3.06 -20.48
N ARG A 100 14.07 3.20 -19.69
CA ARG A 100 13.94 2.49 -18.40
C ARG A 100 13.81 0.97 -18.59
N THR A 101 13.08 0.55 -19.62
CA THR A 101 12.93 -0.87 -19.99
C THR A 101 14.26 -1.46 -20.45
N GLU A 102 15.04 -0.70 -21.23
CA GLU A 102 16.35 -1.14 -21.73
C GLU A 102 17.33 -1.46 -20.59
N ILE A 103 17.33 -0.70 -19.50
CA ILE A 103 18.15 -0.99 -18.30
C ILE A 103 17.88 -2.41 -17.81
N LEU A 104 16.61 -2.81 -17.72
CA LEU A 104 16.22 -4.13 -17.25
C LEU A 104 16.61 -5.23 -18.25
N LEU A 105 16.35 -5.02 -19.54
CA LEU A 105 16.62 -5.99 -20.59
C LEU A 105 18.13 -6.24 -20.80
N ASN A 106 18.97 -5.22 -20.62
CA ASN A 106 20.42 -5.31 -20.80
C ASN A 106 21.18 -5.73 -19.53
N ALA A 107 20.54 -5.78 -18.37
CA ALA A 107 21.24 -6.02 -17.10
C ALA A 107 21.89 -7.42 -17.00
N GLY A 108 21.37 -8.41 -17.74
CA GLY A 108 21.82 -9.81 -17.69
C GLY A 108 21.49 -10.55 -16.39
N GLN A 109 21.41 -9.83 -15.27
CA GLN A 109 20.96 -10.27 -13.95
C GLN A 109 20.26 -9.12 -13.24
N ILE A 110 19.34 -9.43 -12.33
CA ILE A 110 18.67 -8.43 -11.49
C ILE A 110 18.98 -8.69 -10.03
N SER A 111 19.31 -7.63 -9.30
CA SER A 111 19.37 -7.68 -7.84
C SER A 111 17.97 -7.49 -7.29
N VAL A 112 17.51 -8.43 -6.47
CA VAL A 112 16.34 -8.27 -5.62
C VAL A 112 16.76 -7.83 -4.22
N GLU A 113 15.88 -7.14 -3.52
CA GLU A 113 16.10 -6.86 -2.10
C GLU A 113 16.14 -8.18 -1.32
N ALA A 114 17.04 -8.32 -0.35
CA ALA A 114 17.24 -9.55 0.43
C ALA A 114 16.14 -9.79 1.49
N ILE A 115 14.93 -9.28 1.25
CA ILE A 115 13.76 -9.33 2.14
C ILE A 115 12.60 -10.13 1.53
N THR A 116 12.90 -10.90 0.49
CA THR A 116 11.94 -11.75 -0.22
C THR A 116 11.40 -12.86 0.67
N SER A 117 10.22 -13.37 0.30
CA SER A 117 9.65 -14.55 0.94
C SER A 117 10.26 -15.83 0.38
N GLU A 118 10.45 -16.82 1.23
CA GLU A 118 10.98 -18.15 0.92
C GLU A 118 10.01 -19.21 1.45
N LEU A 119 9.83 -20.27 0.68
CA LEU A 119 8.97 -21.38 1.06
C LEU A 119 9.79 -22.47 1.74
N VAL A 120 9.28 -23.01 2.84
CA VAL A 120 9.73 -24.28 3.42
C VAL A 120 8.80 -25.39 2.91
N PRO A 121 9.21 -26.20 1.91
CA PRO A 121 8.30 -27.10 1.20
C PRO A 121 7.65 -28.15 2.09
N ASP A 122 8.40 -28.65 3.08
CA ASP A 122 7.94 -29.70 3.99
C ASP A 122 6.78 -29.27 4.89
N MET A 123 6.62 -27.96 5.12
CA MET A 123 5.52 -27.39 5.90
C MET A 123 4.33 -26.96 5.02
N CYS A 124 4.51 -26.90 3.70
CA CYS A 124 3.50 -26.41 2.78
C CYS A 124 2.45 -27.48 2.47
N THR A 125 1.18 -27.16 2.69
CA THR A 125 0.05 -28.06 2.34
C THR A 125 -0.55 -27.78 0.96
N GLY A 126 -0.07 -26.76 0.22
CA GLY A 126 -0.63 -26.41 -1.09
C GLY A 126 -2.00 -25.71 -1.04
N CYS A 127 -2.39 -25.11 0.09
CA CYS A 127 -3.73 -24.53 0.29
C CYS A 127 -4.03 -23.27 -0.56
N GLY A 128 -3.01 -22.59 -1.10
CA GLY A 128 -3.17 -21.45 -2.00
C GLY A 128 -3.57 -20.12 -1.35
N ILE A 129 -3.66 -20.02 -0.02
CA ILE A 129 -3.98 -18.74 0.66
C ILE A 129 -2.95 -17.67 0.30
N CYS A 130 -1.67 -18.01 0.32
CA CYS A 130 -0.56 -17.12 -0.01
C CYS A 130 -0.62 -16.58 -1.45
N VAL A 131 -1.11 -17.38 -2.41
CA VAL A 131 -1.33 -16.96 -3.80
C VAL A 131 -2.35 -15.82 -3.85
N ARG A 132 -3.47 -15.97 -3.14
CA ARG A 132 -4.56 -14.99 -3.12
C ARG A 132 -4.17 -13.65 -2.49
N VAL A 133 -3.29 -13.67 -1.49
CA VAL A 133 -2.92 -12.45 -0.73
C VAL A 133 -1.70 -11.73 -1.30
N CYS A 134 -1.03 -12.30 -2.31
CA CYS A 134 0.14 -11.69 -2.93
C CYS A 134 -0.27 -10.65 -3.99
N PRO A 135 -0.07 -9.34 -3.75
CA PRO A 135 -0.50 -8.31 -4.70
C PRO A 135 0.36 -8.30 -5.97
N PHE A 136 1.56 -8.88 -5.92
CA PHE A 136 2.52 -8.91 -7.02
C PHE A 136 2.42 -10.18 -7.89
N ASN A 137 1.49 -11.09 -7.59
CA ASN A 137 1.41 -12.41 -8.22
C ASN A 137 2.76 -13.16 -8.21
N ALA A 138 3.57 -12.93 -7.17
CA ALA A 138 4.87 -13.57 -7.01
C ALA A 138 4.78 -15.03 -6.56
N ILE A 139 3.58 -15.50 -6.18
CA ILE A 139 3.35 -16.86 -5.69
C ILE A 139 2.34 -17.52 -6.63
N THR A 140 2.67 -18.71 -7.13
CA THR A 140 1.84 -19.46 -8.08
C THR A 140 1.71 -20.93 -7.68
N GLY A 141 0.80 -21.65 -8.33
CA GLY A 141 0.59 -23.08 -8.09
C GLY A 141 -0.14 -23.38 -6.77
N GLY A 142 0.19 -24.52 -6.16
CA GLY A 142 -0.48 -25.06 -4.99
C GLY A 142 -1.65 -25.97 -5.34
N ASP A 143 -1.61 -27.22 -4.85
CA ASP A 143 -2.75 -28.14 -4.87
C ASP A 143 -2.84 -28.90 -3.55
N ALA A 144 -3.84 -28.58 -2.74
CA ALA A 144 -4.04 -29.21 -1.45
C ALA A 144 -4.41 -30.71 -1.53
N LYS A 145 -5.06 -31.14 -2.62
CA LYS A 145 -5.43 -32.56 -2.81
C LYS A 145 -4.23 -33.38 -3.22
N ALA A 146 -3.43 -32.84 -4.14
CA ALA A 146 -2.21 -33.47 -4.62
C ALA A 146 -1.00 -33.24 -3.70
N LYS A 147 -1.15 -32.43 -2.63
CA LYS A 147 -0.07 -31.97 -1.75
C LYS A 147 1.09 -31.34 -2.52
N LEU A 148 0.76 -30.59 -3.57
CA LEU A 148 1.76 -29.85 -4.33
C LEU A 148 1.99 -28.49 -3.67
N PRO A 149 3.23 -28.15 -3.31
CA PRO A 149 3.54 -26.85 -2.74
C PRO A 149 3.30 -25.73 -3.76
N VAL A 150 3.20 -24.51 -3.24
CA VAL A 150 3.25 -23.31 -4.08
C VAL A 150 4.69 -23.05 -4.55
N GLU A 151 4.86 -22.18 -5.53
CA GLU A 151 6.18 -21.68 -5.96
C GLU A 151 6.25 -20.17 -5.75
N ILE A 152 7.35 -19.68 -5.17
CA ILE A 152 7.61 -18.25 -4.99
C ILE A 152 8.66 -17.80 -6.01
N ILE A 153 8.24 -16.93 -6.92
CA ILE A 153 9.12 -16.28 -7.90
C ILE A 153 9.82 -15.12 -7.18
N GLU A 154 11.03 -15.38 -6.68
CA GLU A 154 11.81 -14.42 -5.88
C GLU A 154 11.99 -13.07 -6.59
N ALA A 155 12.20 -13.09 -7.91
CA ALA A 155 12.31 -11.90 -8.77
C ALA A 155 11.08 -10.97 -8.71
N ALA A 156 9.89 -11.52 -8.50
CA ALA A 156 8.64 -10.76 -8.43
C ALA A 156 8.29 -10.35 -6.98
N CYS A 157 8.87 -11.00 -5.97
CA CYS A 157 8.58 -10.71 -4.58
C CYS A 157 9.16 -9.35 -4.16
N LYS A 158 8.32 -8.47 -3.63
CA LYS A 158 8.74 -7.17 -3.07
C LYS A 158 8.88 -7.15 -1.54
N GLY A 159 8.72 -8.31 -0.89
CA GLY A 159 8.93 -8.42 0.56
C GLY A 159 7.91 -7.65 1.40
N CYS A 160 6.61 -7.70 1.07
CA CYS A 160 5.59 -7.10 1.95
C CYS A 160 5.29 -7.96 3.18
N GLY A 161 5.52 -9.27 3.12
CA GLY A 161 5.33 -10.19 4.24
C GLY A 161 3.90 -10.67 4.50
N THR A 162 2.89 -10.22 3.73
CA THR A 162 1.50 -10.63 3.94
C THR A 162 1.30 -12.14 3.80
N CYS A 163 2.00 -12.79 2.87
CA CYS A 163 1.89 -14.24 2.68
C CYS A 163 2.42 -15.04 3.87
N ALA A 164 3.49 -14.56 4.52
CA ALA A 164 4.00 -15.16 5.76
C ALA A 164 2.96 -15.05 6.87
N ALA A 165 2.41 -13.84 7.07
CA ALA A 165 1.41 -13.56 8.11
C ALA A 165 0.03 -14.23 7.91
N GLU A 166 -0.22 -14.82 6.73
CA GLU A 166 -1.47 -15.52 6.40
C GLU A 166 -1.26 -17.05 6.27
N CYS A 167 -0.03 -17.52 6.45
CA CYS A 167 0.29 -18.93 6.34
C CYS A 167 -0.04 -19.64 7.66
N ASN A 168 -1.16 -20.37 7.71
CA ASN A 168 -1.53 -21.16 8.90
C ASN A 168 -0.63 -22.38 9.18
N PHE A 169 0.48 -22.53 8.47
CA PHE A 169 1.39 -23.67 8.55
C PHE A 169 2.85 -23.23 8.72
N ASP A 170 3.10 -21.93 8.89
CA ASP A 170 4.43 -21.32 9.02
C ASP A 170 5.40 -21.73 7.89
N ALA A 171 4.84 -22.07 6.73
CA ALA A 171 5.59 -22.58 5.58
C ALA A 171 6.27 -21.47 4.77
N ILE A 172 6.02 -20.20 5.08
CA ILE A 172 6.57 -19.05 4.36
C ILE A 172 7.37 -18.18 5.32
N LEU A 173 8.66 -18.10 5.09
CA LEU A 173 9.58 -17.23 5.80
C LEU A 173 9.73 -15.93 5.02
N MET A 174 9.77 -14.79 5.72
CA MET A 174 10.17 -13.52 5.11
C MET A 174 11.59 -13.19 5.56
N LYS A 175 12.56 -13.22 4.64
CA LYS A 175 13.97 -12.94 4.95
C LYS A 175 14.10 -11.58 5.64
N HIS A 176 14.94 -11.49 6.67
CA HIS A 176 15.16 -10.30 7.54
C HIS A 176 13.96 -9.82 8.37
N PHE A 177 12.80 -10.46 8.24
CA PHE A 177 11.60 -10.20 9.05
C PHE A 177 10.91 -11.52 9.38
N GLU A 178 11.70 -12.53 9.77
CA GLU A 178 11.19 -13.86 10.15
C GLU A 178 10.41 -13.78 11.46
N ASP A 179 9.50 -14.73 11.71
CA ASP A 179 8.70 -14.74 12.92
C ASP A 179 9.58 -14.74 14.17
N ALA A 180 10.62 -15.58 14.20
CA ALA A 180 11.56 -15.64 15.32
C ALA A 180 12.27 -14.30 15.58
N GLN A 181 12.58 -13.53 14.54
CA GLN A 181 13.25 -12.22 14.67
C GLN A 181 12.31 -11.17 15.27
N ILE A 182 11.03 -11.21 14.89
CA ILE A 182 10.01 -10.29 15.39
C ILE A 182 9.62 -10.67 16.83
N MET A 183 9.41 -11.96 17.11
CA MET A 183 9.15 -12.46 18.47
C MET A 183 10.27 -12.08 19.44
N ALA A 184 11.54 -12.27 19.03
CA ALA A 184 12.67 -11.87 19.86
C ALA A 184 12.72 -10.35 20.16
N GLN A 185 12.25 -9.50 19.23
CA GLN A 185 12.12 -8.06 19.49
C GLN A 185 11.00 -7.77 20.50
N ILE A 186 9.87 -8.49 20.44
CA ILE A 186 8.77 -8.36 21.41
C ILE A 186 9.27 -8.74 22.80
N ASP A 187 9.94 -9.89 22.93
CA ASP A 187 10.51 -10.37 24.19
C ASP A 187 11.49 -9.36 24.78
N ALA A 188 12.43 -8.86 23.96
CA ALA A 188 13.40 -7.86 24.39
C ALA A 188 12.75 -6.53 24.82
N ILE A 189 11.66 -6.12 24.16
CA ILE A 189 10.92 -4.92 24.53
C ILE A 189 10.25 -5.12 25.89
N LEU A 190 9.68 -6.30 26.17
CA LEU A 190 8.81 -6.56 27.32
C LEU A 190 9.49 -7.24 28.51
N ASP A 191 10.79 -7.56 28.41
CA ASP A 191 11.58 -8.19 29.49
C ASP A 191 11.52 -7.45 30.84
N GLN A 192 11.41 -6.12 30.81
CA GLN A 192 11.34 -5.26 32.01
C GLN A 192 10.12 -4.34 31.93
N ASP A 193 9.41 -4.16 33.04
CA ASP A 193 8.26 -3.24 33.16
C ASP A 193 7.28 -3.28 31.97
N PRO A 194 6.79 -4.48 31.55
CA PRO A 194 5.95 -4.61 30.35
C PRO A 194 4.67 -3.77 30.42
N LEU A 195 4.13 -3.57 31.63
CA LEU A 195 2.94 -2.76 31.88
C LEU A 195 3.11 -1.26 31.59
N GLU A 196 4.35 -0.78 31.42
CA GLU A 196 4.63 0.62 31.07
C GLU A 196 4.91 0.81 29.57
N LYS A 197 4.89 -0.26 28.77
CA LYS A 197 5.36 -0.25 27.38
C LYS A 197 4.26 -0.57 26.39
N ILE A 198 4.12 0.25 25.36
CA ILE A 198 3.20 -0.02 24.23
C ILE A 198 4.01 -0.59 23.08
N VAL A 199 3.70 -1.82 22.66
CA VAL A 199 4.33 -2.42 21.47
C VAL A 199 3.65 -1.84 20.23
N THR A 200 4.41 -1.18 19.36
CA THR A 200 3.89 -0.63 18.10
C THR A 200 4.56 -1.29 16.90
N PHE A 201 3.78 -2.00 16.09
CA PHE A 201 4.23 -2.43 14.77
C PHE A 201 3.99 -1.32 13.76
N ALA A 202 5.08 -0.76 13.22
CA ALA A 202 5.00 0.34 12.26
C ALA A 202 5.54 -0.06 10.89
N CYS A 203 4.71 0.12 9.86
CA CYS A 203 5.13 0.00 8.46
C CYS A 203 6.29 0.97 8.15
N ASN A 204 7.35 0.45 7.53
CA ASN A 204 8.56 1.18 7.17
C ASN A 204 8.27 2.44 6.34
N TRP A 205 7.38 2.33 5.36
CA TRP A 205 7.19 3.37 4.35
C TRP A 205 6.33 4.55 4.80
N CYS A 206 5.45 4.35 5.79
CA CYS A 206 4.48 5.34 6.22
C CYS A 206 4.60 5.61 7.71
N SER A 207 4.04 4.75 8.56
CA SER A 207 3.95 4.99 10.01
C SER A 207 5.30 5.16 10.69
N TYR A 208 6.32 4.37 10.31
CA TYR A 208 7.67 4.51 10.86
C TYR A 208 8.28 5.88 10.48
N ALA A 209 8.12 6.29 9.22
CA ALA A 209 8.54 7.62 8.77
C ALA A 209 7.71 8.76 9.40
N GLY A 210 6.42 8.53 9.68
CA GLY A 210 5.58 9.46 10.44
C GLY A 210 6.07 9.64 11.87
N ALA A 211 6.54 8.56 12.50
CA ALA A 211 7.21 8.60 13.80
C ALA A 211 8.51 9.42 13.74
N ASP A 212 9.34 9.19 12.72
CA ASP A 212 10.57 9.96 12.49
C ASP A 212 10.26 11.45 12.29
N LEU A 213 9.23 11.79 11.53
CA LEU A 213 8.80 13.17 11.32
C LEU A 213 8.32 13.83 12.62
N ALA A 214 7.61 13.09 13.47
CA ALA A 214 7.22 13.58 14.79
C ALA A 214 8.47 13.90 15.64
N GLY A 215 9.49 13.03 15.60
CA GLY A 215 10.78 13.24 16.25
C GLY A 215 11.55 14.46 15.72
N LEU A 216 11.70 14.57 14.39
CA LEU A 216 12.36 15.70 13.72
C LEU A 216 11.66 17.04 14.03
N SER A 217 10.33 17.00 14.10
CA SER A 217 9.49 18.16 14.42
C SER A 217 9.38 18.41 15.93
N ARG A 218 10.07 17.62 16.77
CA ARG A 218 10.11 17.72 18.23
C ARG A 218 8.73 17.66 18.89
N MET A 219 7.80 16.92 18.27
CA MET A 219 6.45 16.75 18.81
C MET A 219 6.51 15.87 20.05
N GLN A 220 6.02 16.37 21.18
CA GLN A 220 6.05 15.65 22.44
C GLN A 220 4.84 14.71 22.56
N TYR A 221 5.10 13.47 22.98
CA TYR A 221 4.13 12.42 23.30
C TYR A 221 4.70 11.50 24.40
N PRO A 222 3.90 10.64 25.04
CA PRO A 222 4.37 9.73 26.10
C PRO A 222 5.54 8.83 25.66
N THR A 223 6.43 8.51 26.60
CA THR A 223 7.64 7.70 26.35
C THR A 223 7.42 6.19 26.47
N SER A 224 6.16 5.75 26.56
CA SER A 224 5.78 4.33 26.69
C SER A 224 5.95 3.54 25.38
N GLN A 225 5.93 4.21 24.23
CA GLN A 225 5.98 3.55 22.93
C GLN A 225 7.31 2.83 22.66
N ARG A 226 7.24 1.61 22.12
CA ARG A 226 8.37 0.83 21.61
C ARG A 226 8.03 0.30 20.22
N ILE A 227 8.74 0.80 19.20
CA ILE A 227 8.43 0.51 17.79
C ILE A 227 9.18 -0.74 17.33
N ILE A 228 8.45 -1.70 16.76
CA ILE A 228 8.96 -2.78 15.92
C ILE A 228 8.69 -2.40 14.47
N ARG A 229 9.74 -2.25 13.67
CA ARG A 229 9.61 -1.93 12.26
C ARG A 229 9.29 -3.18 11.45
N THR A 230 8.28 -3.09 10.60
CA THR A 230 7.98 -4.09 9.56
C THR A 230 7.97 -3.41 8.20
N MET A 231 8.26 -4.12 7.11
CA MET A 231 8.21 -3.49 5.78
C MET A 231 6.80 -3.04 5.41
N CYS A 232 5.80 -3.82 5.80
CA CYS A 232 4.39 -3.51 5.63
C CYS A 232 3.62 -3.93 6.89
N SER A 233 2.53 -3.24 7.18
CA SER A 233 1.55 -3.72 8.16
C SER A 233 1.02 -5.12 7.80
N GLY A 234 1.04 -5.49 6.51
CA GLY A 234 0.67 -6.81 6.01
C GLY A 234 1.43 -7.95 6.69
N ARG A 235 2.70 -7.71 7.06
CA ARG A 235 3.58 -8.68 7.73
C ARG A 235 3.21 -8.96 9.19
N VAL A 236 2.44 -8.08 9.83
CA VAL A 236 2.11 -8.20 11.26
C VAL A 236 1.16 -9.37 11.47
N ASP A 237 1.73 -10.50 11.87
CA ASP A 237 0.99 -11.73 12.17
C ASP A 237 0.12 -11.57 13.42
N ALA A 238 -1.03 -12.25 13.46
CA ALA A 238 -1.85 -12.35 14.66
C ALA A 238 -1.05 -12.96 15.84
N ALA A 239 -0.16 -13.91 15.57
CA ALA A 239 0.70 -14.51 16.58
C ALA A 239 1.59 -13.47 17.26
N PHE A 240 2.10 -12.46 16.55
CA PHE A 240 2.89 -11.39 17.15
C PHE A 240 2.09 -10.54 18.13
N ILE A 241 0.85 -10.22 17.76
CA ILE A 241 -0.05 -9.42 18.58
C ILE A 241 -0.41 -10.18 19.86
N LEU A 242 -0.78 -11.45 19.72
CA LEU A 242 -1.12 -12.32 20.84
C LEU A 242 0.08 -12.53 21.76
N HIS A 243 1.25 -12.81 21.20
CA HIS A 243 2.49 -12.97 21.96
C HIS A 243 2.85 -11.71 22.75
N ALA A 244 2.69 -10.51 22.17
CA ALA A 244 2.90 -9.26 22.89
C ALA A 244 1.94 -9.11 24.10
N PHE A 245 0.69 -9.54 23.98
CA PHE A 245 -0.23 -9.56 25.11
C PHE A 245 0.15 -10.61 26.16
N GLU A 246 0.60 -11.80 25.74
CA GLU A 246 1.09 -12.86 26.63
C GLU A 246 2.32 -12.41 27.43
N GLN A 247 3.22 -11.63 26.81
CA GLN A 247 4.37 -11.00 27.44
C GLN A 247 4.01 -9.76 28.29
N GLY A 248 2.73 -9.41 28.40
CA GLY A 248 2.23 -8.41 29.34
C GLY A 248 2.05 -7.00 28.77
N ALA A 249 2.13 -6.78 27.46
CA ALA A 249 1.92 -5.46 26.87
C ALA A 249 0.48 -4.93 27.17
N PRO A 250 0.30 -3.75 27.79
CA PRO A 250 -1.02 -3.16 28.05
C PRO A 250 -1.76 -2.83 26.77
N ILE A 251 -1.06 -2.37 25.73
CA ILE A 251 -1.61 -1.99 24.43
C ILE A 251 -0.65 -2.49 23.34
N VAL A 252 -1.24 -3.01 22.26
CA VAL A 252 -0.53 -3.30 21.01
C VAL A 252 -1.13 -2.42 19.92
N LEU A 253 -0.29 -1.64 19.25
CA LEU A 253 -0.69 -0.79 18.13
C LEU A 253 -0.13 -1.37 16.84
N VAL A 254 -0.99 -1.57 15.84
CA VAL A 254 -0.58 -1.86 14.47
C VAL A 254 -0.81 -0.61 13.64
N SER A 255 0.21 -0.16 12.91
CA SER A 255 0.07 1.00 12.03
C SER A 255 0.70 0.82 10.66
N GLY A 256 -0.05 1.26 9.64
CA GLY A 256 0.35 1.19 8.24
C GLY A 256 0.02 2.44 7.43
N CYS A 257 0.25 2.36 6.12
CA CYS A 257 -0.18 3.39 5.17
C CYS A 257 -1.71 3.46 5.07
N HIS A 258 -2.24 4.60 4.64
CA HIS A 258 -3.63 4.69 4.16
C HIS A 258 -3.86 3.71 2.99
N PHE A 259 -5.12 3.32 2.75
CA PHE A 259 -5.43 2.28 1.77
C PHE A 259 -5.03 2.59 0.34
N VAL A 260 -5.01 3.87 -0.05
CA VAL A 260 -4.59 4.31 -1.38
C VAL A 260 -3.08 4.48 -1.50
N ASP A 261 -2.37 4.57 -0.37
CA ASP A 261 -0.95 4.89 -0.28
C ASP A 261 -0.09 3.67 0.06
N CYS A 262 -0.66 2.46 0.04
CA CYS A 262 0.10 1.28 0.41
C CYS A 262 1.26 1.09 -0.57
N HIS A 263 2.49 1.12 -0.05
CA HIS A 263 3.70 0.88 -0.85
C HIS A 263 3.66 -0.46 -1.59
N TYR A 264 2.92 -1.43 -1.06
CA TYR A 264 2.75 -2.76 -1.65
C TYR A 264 1.33 -2.97 -2.19
N ILE A 265 0.82 -1.98 -2.93
CA ILE A 265 -0.47 -1.96 -3.65
C ILE A 265 -1.67 -1.94 -2.70
N ASP A 266 -2.01 -3.06 -2.09
CA ASP A 266 -3.18 -3.21 -1.22
C ASP A 266 -2.94 -4.17 -0.05
N ALA A 267 -1.67 -4.51 0.22
CA ALA A 267 -1.28 -5.43 1.28
C ALA A 267 -1.84 -5.07 2.66
N ASN A 268 -2.03 -3.77 2.96
CA ASN A 268 -2.60 -3.29 4.22
C ASN A 268 -4.09 -3.65 4.40
N ARG A 269 -4.84 -3.94 3.33
CA ARG A 269 -6.23 -4.42 3.42
C ARG A 269 -6.33 -5.79 4.09
N TRP A 270 -5.30 -6.62 3.94
CA TRP A 270 -5.22 -7.90 4.65
C TRP A 270 -4.97 -7.70 6.15
N THR A 271 -4.15 -6.71 6.53
CA THR A 271 -4.02 -6.30 7.94
C THR A 271 -5.35 -5.90 8.54
N GLN A 272 -6.14 -5.07 7.84
CA GLN A 272 -7.46 -4.65 8.32
C GLN A 272 -8.35 -5.86 8.65
N LYS A 273 -8.52 -6.78 7.68
CA LYS A 273 -9.33 -7.99 7.86
C LYS A 273 -8.84 -8.86 9.03
N ARG A 274 -7.52 -8.99 9.17
CA ARG A 274 -6.90 -9.79 10.24
C ARG A 274 -7.16 -9.19 11.62
N VAL A 275 -6.98 -7.87 11.75
CA VAL A 275 -7.21 -7.17 13.02
C VAL A 275 -8.70 -7.14 13.38
N GLU A 276 -9.60 -6.93 12.40
CA GLU A 276 -11.05 -7.00 12.62
C GLU A 276 -11.46 -8.36 13.18
N LYS A 277 -10.97 -9.45 12.57
CA LYS A 277 -11.18 -10.80 13.09
C LYS A 277 -10.57 -10.98 14.48
N LEU A 278 -9.37 -10.42 14.71
CA LEU A 278 -8.68 -10.57 15.99
C LEU A 278 -9.40 -9.84 17.13
N TRP A 279 -10.08 -8.72 16.87
CA TRP A 279 -10.94 -8.07 17.88
C TRP A 279 -12.07 -9.00 18.35
N ASP A 280 -12.73 -9.71 17.44
CA ASP A 280 -13.75 -10.71 17.79
C ASP A 280 -13.17 -11.86 18.63
N ASP A 281 -11.94 -12.27 18.31
CA ASP A 281 -11.27 -13.36 19.02
C ASP A 281 -10.77 -12.91 20.40
N LEU A 282 -10.30 -11.67 20.56
CA LEU A 282 -9.91 -11.08 21.85
C LEU A 282 -11.10 -11.00 22.81
N GLU A 283 -12.28 -10.59 22.32
CA GLU A 283 -13.50 -10.54 23.15
C GLU A 283 -13.86 -11.92 23.71
N LYS A 284 -13.78 -12.97 22.87
CA LYS A 284 -14.01 -14.37 23.30
C LYS A 284 -12.99 -14.84 24.34
N LEU A 285 -11.76 -14.34 24.26
CA LEU A 285 -10.69 -14.64 25.23
C LEU A 285 -10.79 -13.80 26.51
N GLY A 286 -11.77 -12.90 26.63
CA GLY A 286 -11.92 -12.00 27.77
C GLY A 286 -10.88 -10.88 27.81
N ILE A 287 -10.18 -10.64 26.69
CA ILE A 287 -9.26 -9.52 26.54
C ILE A 287 -10.03 -8.37 25.91
N ARG A 288 -9.99 -7.22 26.58
CA ARG A 288 -10.56 -5.96 26.10
C ARG A 288 -10.07 -5.61 24.68
N PRO A 289 -10.93 -5.65 23.64
CA PRO A 289 -10.51 -5.47 22.24
C PRO A 289 -9.85 -4.12 21.98
N GLU A 290 -10.21 -3.07 22.72
CA GLU A 290 -9.62 -1.73 22.62
C GLU A 290 -8.12 -1.67 22.98
N ARG A 291 -7.57 -2.73 23.59
CA ARG A 291 -6.12 -2.88 23.82
C ARG A 291 -5.34 -3.14 22.53
N LEU A 292 -6.01 -3.60 21.48
CA LEU A 292 -5.45 -3.70 20.14
C LEU A 292 -5.93 -2.50 19.32
N GLN A 293 -5.01 -1.62 18.95
CA GLN A 293 -5.30 -0.45 18.14
C GLN A 293 -4.81 -0.64 16.71
N LEU A 294 -5.52 -0.06 15.74
CA LEU A 294 -5.15 -0.06 14.32
C LEU A 294 -5.28 1.34 13.75
N GLU A 295 -4.16 1.89 13.28
CA GLU A 295 -4.11 3.27 12.77
C GLU A 295 -3.40 3.38 11.42
N TRP A 296 -3.93 4.23 10.55
CA TRP A 296 -3.34 4.49 9.23
C TRP A 296 -2.68 5.87 9.23
N ILE A 297 -1.35 5.91 9.20
CA ILE A 297 -0.56 7.13 9.38
C ILE A 297 0.46 7.21 8.25
N SER A 298 0.38 8.27 7.44
CA SER A 298 1.31 8.52 6.33
C SER A 298 2.67 9.01 6.83
N ALA A 299 3.67 8.98 5.95
CA ALA A 299 5.02 9.49 6.25
C ALA A 299 5.04 10.99 6.60
N ALA A 300 4.04 11.76 6.15
CA ALA A 300 3.93 13.20 6.41
C ALA A 300 3.07 13.54 7.64
N GLU A 301 2.47 12.54 8.29
CA GLU A 301 1.50 12.72 9.36
C GLU A 301 2.11 12.62 10.78
N GLY A 302 3.26 13.27 11.01
CA GLY A 302 3.91 13.27 12.33
C GLY A 302 3.03 13.83 13.46
N GLN A 303 2.15 14.80 13.15
CA GLN A 303 1.19 15.32 14.12
C GLN A 303 0.12 14.30 14.49
N LYS A 304 -0.33 13.48 13.53
CA LYS A 304 -1.26 12.39 13.79
C LYS A 304 -0.60 11.34 14.65
N TRP A 305 0.63 10.93 14.32
CA TRP A 305 1.42 10.00 15.13
C TRP A 305 1.52 10.45 16.60
N ALA A 306 1.97 11.68 16.85
CA ALA A 306 2.11 12.22 18.21
C ALA A 306 0.77 12.35 18.95
N ARG A 307 -0.35 12.49 18.23
CA ARG A 307 -1.69 12.50 18.81
C ARG A 307 -2.13 11.09 19.19
N THR A 308 -2.00 10.12 18.28
CA THR A 308 -2.30 8.71 18.53
C THR A 308 -1.57 8.19 19.76
N MET A 309 -0.30 8.57 19.97
CA MET A 309 0.44 8.13 21.17
C MET A 309 -0.06 8.73 22.50
N LYS A 310 -0.91 9.76 22.46
CA LYS A 310 -1.50 10.39 23.66
C LYS A 310 -2.88 9.84 24.00
N GLU A 311 -3.56 9.24 23.02
CA GLU A 311 -4.93 8.74 23.10
C GLU A 311 -4.93 7.27 23.55
#